data_AF-A0A4Y9Q3R9-F1
#
_entry.id   AF-A0A4Y9Q3R9-F1
#
_cell.length_a   1.000
_cell.length_b   1.000
_cell.length_c   1.000
_cell.angle_alpha   90.00
_cell.angle_beta   90.00
_cell.angle_gamma   90.00
#
_symmetry.space_group_name_H-M   'P 1'
#
loop_
_entity.id
_entity.type
_entity.pdbx_description
1 polymer ?
#
loop_
_entity_poly.entity_id
_entity_poly.type
_entity_poly.pdbx_seq_one_letter_code
_entity_poly.pdbx_strand_id
1 'polypeptide(L)'
;MSSPVQTPETAPDRRPVLLAAAGGAAAAVVGLLVLGGGDGGDAGGDGAPATLSLSLPPADVAASCVQFDVQFLAGMPVALAGTVTAVGADRVTLDVDRWYRGGSADAVTIAVPVNSSAALDGVDFRDGERYLVTATDGTVNGCGFSGPADGQLERAFEEAFGG
;
A
#
# COMPACT_ATOMS: atom_id res chain seq x y z
N MET A 1 -41.64 -49.10 3.16
CA MET A 1 -41.23 -50.23 2.31
C MET A 1 -40.24 -49.71 1.28
N SER A 2 -38.96 -50.03 1.23
CA SER A 2 -37.99 -50.70 2.09
C SER A 2 -36.66 -50.48 1.35
N SER A 3 -35.62 -49.94 1.99
CA SER A 3 -34.25 -50.47 1.88
C SER A 3 -33.29 -49.78 2.86
N PRO A 4 -32.27 -50.50 3.34
CA PRO A 4 -31.74 -50.34 4.69
C PRO A 4 -30.28 -49.83 4.78
N VAL A 5 -30.01 -49.27 5.97
CA VAL A 5 -28.84 -49.33 6.87
C VAL A 5 -27.43 -49.70 6.36
N GLN A 6 -26.45 -48.99 6.94
CA GLN A 6 -25.00 -48.98 6.69
C GLN A 6 -24.18 -50.15 7.28
N THR A 7 -22.92 -50.23 6.78
CA THR A 7 -21.61 -50.56 7.44
C THR A 7 -21.27 -52.02 7.76
N PRO A 8 -20.00 -52.41 8.02
CA PRO A 8 -18.68 -51.72 7.89
C PRO A 8 -17.55 -52.60 7.25
N GLU A 9 -16.38 -52.03 6.91
CA GLU A 9 -15.13 -52.83 6.93
C GLU A 9 -13.90 -52.00 7.38
N THR A 10 -13.62 -52.16 8.67
CA THR A 10 -12.36 -52.35 9.40
C THR A 10 -11.00 -51.84 8.86
N ALA A 11 -10.33 -51.10 9.74
CA ALA A 11 -8.96 -50.55 9.69
C ALA A 11 -7.82 -51.58 9.83
N PRO A 12 -6.58 -51.14 9.58
CA PRO A 12 -5.52 -51.25 10.59
C PRO A 12 -4.83 -49.88 10.79
N ASP A 13 -4.92 -49.24 11.96
CA ASP A 13 -4.13 -49.46 13.19
C ASP A 13 -2.61 -49.43 12.98
N ARG A 14 -1.96 -48.30 13.29
CA ARG A 14 -0.97 -48.12 14.38
C ARG A 14 -0.12 -46.85 14.19
N ARG A 15 -0.44 -45.81 14.98
CA ARG A 15 0.54 -44.82 15.49
C ARG A 15 1.20 -45.44 16.74
N PRO A 16 2.43 -45.09 17.18
CA PRO A 16 2.59 -43.83 17.93
C PRO A 16 4.03 -43.21 18.03
N VAL A 17 4.06 -41.94 18.48
CA VAL A 17 5.17 -41.17 19.12
C VAL A 17 6.35 -40.78 18.20
N LEU A 18 6.70 -39.51 18.00
CA LEU A 18 7.37 -38.66 19.00
C LEU A 18 7.26 -37.15 18.71
N LEU A 19 7.02 -36.42 19.80
CA LEU A 19 7.26 -34.99 19.97
C LEU A 19 8.73 -34.61 19.76
N ALA A 20 8.96 -33.47 19.09
CA ALA A 20 10.06 -32.53 19.32
C ALA A 20 9.61 -31.19 18.70
N ALA A 21 9.19 -30.14 19.42
CA ALA A 21 9.89 -29.32 20.42
C ALA A 21 11.16 -28.63 19.88
N ALA A 22 11.12 -27.29 19.88
CA ALA A 22 12.20 -26.31 20.08
C ALA A 22 12.76 -25.52 18.87
N GLY A 23 12.76 -24.19 19.05
CA GLY A 23 13.76 -23.23 18.54
C GLY A 23 13.35 -22.47 17.27
N GLY A 24 13.42 -21.15 17.15
CA GLY A 24 13.98 -20.10 18.00
C GLY A 24 13.39 -18.74 17.57
N ALA A 25 13.10 -17.87 18.53
CA ALA A 25 13.94 -16.75 18.94
C ALA A 25 13.42 -15.42 18.35
N ALA A 26 12.61 -14.73 19.15
CA ALA A 26 12.37 -13.31 19.01
C ALA A 26 13.71 -12.57 19.14
N ALA A 27 14.13 -11.84 18.10
CA ALA A 27 15.26 -10.94 18.17
C ALA A 27 14.73 -9.52 18.44
N ALA A 28 14.60 -9.18 19.71
CA ALA A 28 14.57 -7.80 20.16
C ALA A 28 16.00 -7.25 20.04
N VAL A 29 16.27 -6.42 19.03
CA VAL A 29 17.52 -5.64 18.96
C VAL A 29 17.35 -4.36 19.76
N VAL A 30 17.71 -4.44 21.04
CA VAL A 30 18.13 -3.29 21.83
C VAL A 30 19.59 -3.02 21.47
N GLY A 31 19.83 -1.99 20.64
CA GLY A 31 21.17 -1.49 20.31
C GLY A 31 21.44 -0.19 21.04
N LEU A 32 22.04 -0.28 22.23
CA LEU A 32 22.48 0.85 23.04
C LEU A 32 23.97 1.16 22.75
N LEU A 33 24.22 2.37 22.20
CA LEU A 33 25.40 3.26 22.31
C LEU A 33 26.85 2.74 22.11
N VAL A 34 27.57 3.35 21.15
CA VAL A 34 28.98 3.79 21.33
C VAL A 34 29.22 5.11 20.58
N LEU A 35 29.78 6.10 21.29
CA LEU A 35 30.34 7.37 20.79
C LEU A 35 31.76 7.14 20.25
N GLY A 36 32.12 7.74 19.11
CA GLY A 36 33.51 7.85 18.67
C GLY A 36 33.65 8.28 17.21
N GLY A 37 34.15 9.50 16.98
CA GLY A 37 34.43 10.04 15.64
C GLY A 37 35.75 9.56 15.03
N GLY A 38 35.91 9.81 13.73
CA GLY A 38 37.19 9.68 13.02
C GLY A 38 37.02 9.29 11.55
N ASP A 39 37.53 10.16 10.68
CA ASP A 39 37.55 10.20 9.21
C ASP A 39 37.68 8.88 8.41
N GLY A 40 37.01 8.88 7.25
CA GLY A 40 37.57 8.34 6.02
C GLY A 40 36.78 7.23 5.33
N GLY A 41 36.30 7.53 4.12
CA GLY A 41 36.18 6.54 3.06
C GLY A 41 34.78 6.35 2.49
N ASP A 42 34.54 7.01 1.35
CA ASP A 42 33.57 6.62 0.33
C ASP A 42 33.48 5.09 0.15
N ALA A 43 32.34 4.52 0.50
CA ALA A 43 31.90 3.23 -0.02
C ALA A 43 30.39 3.13 0.10
N GLY A 44 29.72 3.07 -1.05
CA GLY A 44 28.32 2.71 -1.14
C GLY A 44 27.50 3.80 -1.80
N GLY A 45 27.36 3.72 -3.12
CA GLY A 45 26.16 4.24 -3.77
C GLY A 45 24.98 3.44 -3.23
N ASP A 46 24.40 3.91 -2.13
CA ASP A 46 23.09 3.48 -1.69
C ASP A 46 22.10 4.01 -2.73
N GLY A 47 21.62 3.11 -3.58
CA GLY A 47 20.37 3.30 -4.30
C GLY A 47 19.26 3.45 -3.28
N ALA A 48 19.16 4.64 -2.67
CA ALA A 48 18.05 5.00 -1.83
C ALA A 48 16.80 4.95 -2.71
N PRO A 49 15.73 4.24 -2.30
CA PRO A 49 14.48 4.29 -3.03
C PRO A 49 14.06 5.75 -3.16
N ALA A 50 13.86 6.19 -4.41
CA ALA A 50 13.54 7.58 -4.73
C ALA A 50 12.17 7.92 -4.15
N THR A 51 12.12 8.32 -2.89
CA THR A 51 10.88 8.44 -2.14
C THR A 51 10.20 9.74 -2.53
N LEU A 52 9.05 9.66 -3.19
CA LEU A 52 8.21 10.82 -3.44
C LEU A 52 7.27 11.00 -2.23
N SER A 53 7.41 12.13 -1.53
CA SER A 53 6.53 12.49 -0.42
C SER A 53 5.34 13.28 -0.93
N LEU A 54 4.13 12.78 -0.67
CA LEU A 54 2.88 13.46 -0.97
C LEU A 54 2.11 13.81 0.31
N SER A 55 1.34 14.89 0.30
CA SER A 55 0.46 15.34 1.38
C SER A 55 -1.01 15.24 0.97
N LEU A 56 -1.96 15.29 1.90
CA LEU A 56 -3.39 15.39 1.56
C LEU A 56 -3.88 16.85 1.65
N PRO A 57 -4.91 17.23 0.87
CA PRO A 57 -5.50 18.55 0.95
C PRO A 57 -6.27 18.74 2.28
N PRO A 58 -6.46 19.99 2.74
CA PRO A 58 -7.19 20.27 3.98
C PRO A 58 -8.70 19.98 3.84
N ALA A 59 -9.34 19.52 4.93
CA ALA A 59 -10.70 18.96 4.91
C ALA A 59 -11.83 19.95 4.48
N ASP A 60 -11.56 21.26 4.45
CA ASP A 60 -12.49 22.29 3.99
C ASP A 60 -12.56 22.42 2.46
N VAL A 61 -11.54 22.00 1.72
CA VAL A 61 -11.58 21.96 0.24
C VAL A 61 -12.28 20.72 -0.31
N ALA A 62 -12.38 19.66 0.48
CA ALA A 62 -13.14 18.44 0.20
C ALA A 62 -14.63 18.70 -0.08
N ALA A 63 -15.21 19.76 0.52
CA ALA A 63 -16.63 20.07 0.39
C ALA A 63 -17.02 20.72 -0.96
N SER A 64 -16.04 21.10 -1.80
CA SER A 64 -16.25 21.74 -3.12
C SER A 64 -15.62 20.93 -4.25
N CYS A 65 -15.76 19.61 -4.21
CA CYS A 65 -15.20 18.73 -5.25
C CYS A 65 -15.66 19.13 -6.65
N VAL A 66 -14.69 19.35 -7.54
CA VAL A 66 -14.93 19.46 -8.98
C VAL A 66 -15.46 18.12 -9.50
N GLN A 67 -16.35 18.15 -10.48
CA GLN A 67 -16.86 16.92 -11.11
C GLN A 67 -15.69 16.12 -11.70
N PHE A 68 -15.70 14.80 -11.48
CA PHE A 68 -14.77 13.89 -12.13
C PHE A 68 -14.86 14.00 -13.67
N ASP A 69 -13.72 14.11 -14.32
CA ASP A 69 -13.59 14.19 -15.78
C ASP A 69 -12.24 13.58 -16.23
N VAL A 70 -12.28 12.76 -17.29
CA VAL A 70 -11.10 12.02 -17.78
C VAL A 70 -10.09 12.95 -18.46
N GLN A 71 -10.53 14.03 -19.11
CA GLN A 71 -9.61 14.98 -19.75
C GLN A 71 -8.83 15.76 -18.69
N PHE A 72 -9.49 16.11 -17.58
CA PHE A 72 -8.82 16.69 -16.42
C PHE A 72 -7.84 15.71 -15.78
N LEU A 73 -8.23 14.44 -15.62
CA LEU A 73 -7.34 13.36 -15.15
C LEU A 73 -6.09 13.24 -16.03
N ALA A 74 -6.24 13.21 -17.35
CA ALA A 74 -5.13 13.16 -18.30
C ALA A 74 -4.18 14.38 -18.20
N GLY A 75 -4.63 15.49 -17.62
CA GLY A 75 -3.81 16.67 -17.36
C GLY A 75 -2.91 16.53 -16.12
N MET A 76 -3.15 15.59 -15.22
CA MET A 76 -2.48 15.53 -13.92
C MET A 76 -0.99 15.24 -14.05
N PRO A 77 -0.12 15.90 -13.26
CA PRO A 77 1.33 15.77 -13.43
C PRO A 77 1.89 14.45 -12.88
N VAL A 78 1.24 13.88 -11.88
CA VAL A 78 1.61 12.60 -11.26
C VAL A 78 0.40 11.67 -11.27
N ALA A 79 0.60 10.43 -11.74
CA ALA A 79 -0.39 9.36 -11.73
C ALA A 79 0.28 7.99 -11.61
N LEU A 80 -0.20 7.15 -10.69
CA LEU A 80 0.36 5.83 -10.42
C LEU A 80 -0.71 4.83 -9.95
N ALA A 81 -0.44 3.55 -10.12
CA ALA A 81 -1.10 2.46 -9.42
C ALA A 81 -0.13 1.84 -8.42
N GLY A 82 -0.60 1.53 -7.22
CA GLY A 82 0.21 0.85 -6.22
C GLY A 82 -0.61 0.09 -5.18
N THR A 83 0.03 -0.86 -4.52
CA THR A 83 -0.56 -1.67 -3.45
C THR A 83 -0.09 -1.16 -2.10
N VAL A 84 -1.02 -0.97 -1.16
CA VAL A 84 -0.67 -0.53 0.20
C VAL A 84 0.09 -1.64 0.92
N THR A 85 1.25 -1.29 1.47
CA THR A 85 2.13 -2.22 2.21
C THR A 85 2.32 -1.84 3.67
N ALA A 86 1.95 -0.62 4.05
CA ALA A 86 1.91 -0.20 5.44
C ALA A 86 0.91 0.95 5.65
N VAL A 87 0.11 0.84 6.70
CA VAL A 87 -0.76 1.92 7.19
C VAL A 87 -0.30 2.30 8.59
N GLY A 88 0.26 3.51 8.73
CA GLY A 88 0.70 4.11 9.98
C GLY A 88 -0.27 5.16 10.50
N ALA A 89 0.06 5.77 11.64
CA ALA A 89 -0.77 6.80 12.27
C ALA A 89 -0.80 8.12 11.47
N ASP A 90 0.30 8.46 10.82
CA ASP A 90 0.51 9.73 10.10
C ASP A 90 0.94 9.52 8.63
N ARG A 91 0.98 8.27 8.16
CA ARG A 91 1.48 7.94 6.82
C ARG A 91 0.95 6.61 6.29
N VAL A 92 0.81 6.51 4.97
CA VAL A 92 0.53 5.28 4.24
C VAL A 92 1.65 5.06 3.22
N THR A 93 2.13 3.82 3.12
CA THR A 93 3.13 3.42 2.14
C THR A 93 2.49 2.53 1.09
N LEU A 94 2.76 2.85 -0.18
CA LEU A 94 2.35 2.07 -1.34
C LEU A 94 3.58 1.58 -2.09
N ASP A 95 3.60 0.29 -2.41
CA ASP A 95 4.50 -0.28 -3.43
C ASP A 95 3.90 0.02 -4.81
N VAL A 96 4.69 0.60 -5.71
CA VAL A 96 4.18 1.10 -6.99
C VAL A 96 4.23 -0.01 -8.05
N ASP A 97 3.06 -0.46 -8.50
CA ASP A 97 2.97 -1.46 -9.57
C ASP A 97 3.22 -0.81 -10.95
N ARG A 98 2.77 0.44 -11.12
CA ARG A 98 2.81 1.15 -12.40
C ARG A 98 2.83 2.66 -12.21
N TRP A 99 3.74 3.33 -12.91
CA TRP A 99 3.66 4.77 -13.16
C TRP A 99 2.92 5.03 -14.46
N TYR A 100 1.89 5.85 -14.40
CA TYR A 100 1.23 6.43 -15.57
C TYR A 100 1.87 7.76 -15.96
N ARG A 101 2.33 8.54 -14.96
CA ARG A 101 3.08 9.79 -15.17
C ARG A 101 3.86 10.22 -13.94
N GLY A 102 4.98 10.91 -14.15
CA GLY A 102 5.57 11.81 -13.17
C GLY A 102 6.54 11.18 -12.17
N GLY A 103 6.89 9.90 -12.34
CA GLY A 103 7.82 9.21 -11.44
C GLY A 103 8.33 7.89 -12.00
N SER A 104 9.25 7.29 -11.25
CA SER A 104 9.84 5.97 -11.52
C SER A 104 10.26 5.25 -10.23
N ALA A 105 9.71 5.68 -9.09
CA ALA A 105 10.06 5.12 -7.79
C ALA A 105 9.29 3.84 -7.51
N ASP A 106 9.93 2.89 -6.83
CA ASP A 106 9.32 1.61 -6.48
C ASP A 106 8.34 1.74 -5.30
N ALA A 107 8.47 2.77 -4.47
CA ALA A 107 7.58 3.02 -3.33
C ALA A 107 7.25 4.51 -3.17
N VAL A 108 6.02 4.78 -2.74
CA VAL A 108 5.51 6.13 -2.44
C VAL A 108 4.97 6.17 -1.02
N THR A 109 5.25 7.27 -0.32
CA THR A 109 4.71 7.53 1.02
C THR A 109 3.78 8.74 0.96
N ILE A 110 2.56 8.53 1.44
CA ILE A 110 1.52 9.55 1.54
C ILE A 110 1.39 9.94 3.01
N ALA A 111 1.65 11.21 3.32
CA ALA A 111 1.50 11.76 4.65
C ALA A 111 0.02 12.07 4.94
N VAL A 112 -0.54 11.45 5.98
CA VAL A 112 -1.93 11.64 6.42
C VAL A 112 -1.93 12.60 7.61
N PRO A 113 -2.61 13.77 7.53
CA PRO A 113 -2.65 14.71 8.65
C PRO A 113 -3.25 14.05 9.91
N VAL A 114 -2.69 14.29 11.09
CA VAL A 114 -3.05 13.58 12.35
C VAL A 114 -4.48 13.85 12.85
N ASN A 115 -5.07 14.94 12.39
CA ASN A 115 -6.47 15.34 12.61
C ASN A 115 -7.38 14.92 11.46
N SER A 116 -6.80 14.21 10.49
CA SER A 116 -7.47 13.67 9.35
C SER A 116 -7.50 12.15 9.49
N SER A 117 -8.66 11.58 9.86
CA SER A 117 -8.80 10.13 9.70
C SER A 117 -8.48 9.82 8.25
N ALA A 118 -7.70 8.77 7.98
CA ALA A 118 -7.36 8.31 6.63
C ALA A 118 -8.59 8.09 5.70
N ALA A 119 -9.81 8.32 6.21
CA ALA A 119 -11.08 8.42 5.51
C ALA A 119 -11.36 9.77 4.81
N LEU A 120 -10.45 10.74 4.80
CA LEU A 120 -10.76 12.09 4.30
C LEU A 120 -10.56 12.21 2.79
N ASP A 121 -11.64 12.67 2.15
CA ASP A 121 -11.99 12.58 0.73
C ASP A 121 -12.49 11.20 0.23
N GLY A 122 -12.71 10.23 1.13
CA GLY A 122 -13.41 8.98 0.83
C GLY A 122 -12.52 7.79 0.42
N VAL A 123 -11.21 7.90 0.56
CA VAL A 123 -10.27 6.81 0.24
C VAL A 123 -9.76 6.16 1.53
N ASP A 124 -10.49 5.16 2.03
CA ASP A 124 -10.06 4.33 3.16
C ASP A 124 -8.91 3.42 2.70
N PHE A 125 -7.65 3.80 2.96
CA PHE A 125 -6.49 2.97 2.63
C PHE A 125 -6.43 1.71 3.50
N ARG A 126 -6.38 0.56 2.85
CA ARG A 126 -6.30 -0.75 3.50
C ARG A 126 -5.08 -1.51 3.07
N ASP A 127 -4.43 -2.14 4.04
CA ASP A 127 -3.27 -2.98 3.81
C ASP A 127 -3.58 -4.10 2.80
N GLY A 128 -2.72 -4.27 1.81
CA GLY A 128 -2.87 -5.25 0.74
C GLY A 128 -3.86 -4.89 -0.37
N GLU A 129 -4.56 -3.75 -0.27
CA GLU A 129 -5.45 -3.28 -1.35
C GLU A 129 -4.68 -2.38 -2.33
N ARG A 130 -5.13 -2.42 -3.59
CA ARG A 130 -4.53 -1.67 -4.71
C ARG A 130 -5.29 -0.37 -4.93
N TYR A 131 -4.56 0.72 -5.13
CA TYR A 131 -5.09 2.06 -5.30
C TYR A 131 -4.51 2.71 -6.55
N LEU A 132 -5.32 3.57 -7.14
CA LEU A 132 -4.93 4.52 -8.16
C LEU A 132 -4.79 5.88 -7.51
N VAL A 133 -3.64 6.51 -7.67
CA VAL A 133 -3.30 7.76 -7.01
C VAL A 133 -2.87 8.77 -8.05
N THR A 134 -3.45 9.96 -7.97
CA THR A 134 -2.98 11.13 -8.70
C THR A 134 -2.56 12.22 -7.72
N ALA A 135 -1.65 13.08 -8.17
CA ALA A 135 -1.16 14.16 -7.33
C ALA A 135 -0.74 15.38 -8.13
N THR A 136 -0.85 16.53 -7.48
CA THR A 136 -0.42 17.83 -7.97
C THR A 136 0.36 18.53 -6.86
N ASP A 137 1.53 19.09 -7.18
CA ASP A 137 2.40 19.80 -6.22
C ASP A 137 2.69 19.01 -4.93
N GLY A 138 2.90 17.70 -5.08
CA GLY A 138 3.15 16.81 -3.93
C GLY A 138 1.93 16.66 -3.02
N THR A 139 0.72 16.89 -3.53
CA THR A 139 -0.53 16.66 -2.79
C THR A 139 -1.40 15.66 -3.54
N VAL A 140 -1.90 14.63 -2.85
CA VAL A 140 -2.82 13.63 -3.43
C VAL A 140 -4.13 14.31 -3.81
N ASN A 141 -4.59 14.06 -5.04
CA ASN A 141 -5.84 14.63 -5.53
C ASN A 141 -7.00 13.75 -5.04
N GLY A 142 -7.82 14.27 -4.13
CA GLY A 142 -9.07 13.66 -3.67
C GLY A 142 -10.21 13.75 -4.70
N CYS A 143 -11.46 13.71 -4.26
CA CYS A 143 -12.65 13.92 -5.10
C CYS A 143 -12.85 12.89 -6.24
N GLY A 144 -12.39 11.65 -6.04
CA GLY A 144 -12.56 10.55 -7.00
C GLY A 144 -11.47 10.45 -8.07
N PHE A 145 -10.45 11.32 -8.04
CA PHE A 145 -9.25 11.18 -8.89
C PHE A 145 -8.16 10.29 -8.29
N SER A 146 -8.31 9.94 -7.00
CA SER A 146 -7.56 8.89 -6.33
C SER A 146 -8.55 8.00 -5.56
N GLY A 147 -8.26 6.72 -5.46
CA GLY A 147 -9.16 5.75 -4.84
C GLY A 147 -8.72 4.31 -5.04
N PRO A 148 -9.48 3.33 -4.52
CA PRO A 148 -9.23 1.92 -4.81
C PRO A 148 -9.19 1.69 -6.33
N ALA A 149 -8.40 0.71 -6.76
CA ALA A 149 -8.31 0.31 -8.16
C ALA A 149 -9.57 -0.48 -8.58
N ASP A 150 -10.71 0.21 -8.56
CA ASP A 150 -11.99 -0.30 -9.02
C ASP A 150 -12.13 -0.09 -10.53
N GLY A 151 -12.90 -0.97 -11.19
CA GLY A 151 -12.98 -1.01 -12.65
C GLY A 151 -13.41 0.29 -13.35
N GLN A 152 -14.14 1.20 -12.67
CA GLN A 152 -14.43 2.52 -13.24
C GLN A 152 -13.18 3.41 -13.27
N LEU A 153 -12.44 3.49 -12.16
CA LEU A 153 -11.27 4.34 -12.03
C LEU A 153 -10.10 3.78 -12.83
N GLU A 154 -9.91 2.45 -12.82
CA GLU A 154 -8.92 1.77 -13.67
C GLU A 154 -9.14 2.09 -15.14
N ARG A 155 -10.38 1.96 -15.64
CA ARG A 155 -10.69 2.31 -17.03
C ARG A 155 -10.42 3.79 -17.33
N ALA A 156 -10.73 4.69 -16.40
CA ALA A 156 -10.46 6.11 -16.58
C ALA A 156 -8.95 6.41 -16.63
N PHE A 157 -8.14 5.74 -15.82
CA PHE A 157 -6.68 5.85 -15.87
C PHE A 157 -6.12 5.30 -17.18
N GLU A 158 -6.59 4.15 -17.65
CA GLU A 158 -6.18 3.59 -18.94
C GLU A 158 -6.63 4.48 -20.11
N GLU A 159 -7.82 5.10 -20.06
CA GLU A 159 -8.26 6.05 -21.08
C GLU A 159 -7.44 7.35 -21.05
N ALA A 160 -7.08 7.84 -19.86
CA ALA A 160 -6.30 9.07 -19.69
C ALA A 160 -4.81 8.91 -20.02
N PHE A 161 -4.24 7.72 -19.77
CA PHE A 161 -2.78 7.52 -19.76
C PHE A 161 -2.29 6.26 -20.47
N GLY A 162 -3.16 5.33 -20.87
CA GLY A 162 -2.79 4.03 -21.46
C GLY A 162 -2.36 4.08 -22.94
N GLY A 163 -1.96 5.27 -23.43
CA GLY A 163 -1.52 5.51 -24.80
C GLY A 163 -0.12 4.99 -25.11
#